data_AF-A0AAN9EBW8-F1
#
_entry.id   AF-A0AAN9EBW8-F1
#
_cell.length_a   1.000
_cell.length_b   1.000
_cell.length_c   1.000
_cell.angle_alpha   90.00
_cell.angle_beta   90.00
_cell.angle_gamma   90.00
#
_symmetry.space_group_name_H-M   'P 1'
#
loop_
_entity.id
_entity.type
_entity.pdbx_description
1 polymer ?
#
loop_
_entity_poly.entity_id
_entity_poly.type
_entity_poly.pdbx_seq_one_letter_code
_entity_poly.pdbx_strand_id
1 'polypeptide(L)'
;MQRRHSVLEITRVEDLKDPLMGTTDKIRTCTKCEGGWKECTGHFGHLELAHPMYHIGFMKNILHVLQCVCYRCSKILADERDDMFREALRIKDPKRRFERILKVCKGKERCDDDEQHGGCGTAKPTKIFVVNKFNIRRKFGNQDDVEATEFARDKSSVSASDGSNGYSDHLLSAKFPFAFKKASAAL
;
A
#
# COMPACT_ATOMS: atom_id res chain seq x y z
N MET A 1 -25.18 -16.37 5.51
CA MET A 1 -24.65 -15.77 4.27
C MET A 1 -23.38 -16.51 3.89
N GLN A 2 -23.49 -17.60 3.12
CA GLN A 2 -22.38 -18.46 2.71
C GLN A 2 -21.40 -17.66 1.84
N ARG A 3 -20.30 -17.20 2.44
CA ARG A 3 -19.07 -16.95 1.69
C ARG A 3 -18.42 -18.30 1.43
N ARG A 4 -18.11 -18.63 0.18
CA ARG A 4 -17.39 -19.81 -0.37
C ARG A 4 -18.24 -20.30 -1.54
N HIS A 5 -17.86 -20.20 -2.81
CA HIS A 5 -16.57 -20.34 -3.47
C HIS A 5 -16.40 -19.20 -4.50
N SER A 6 -15.22 -18.80 -4.98
CA SER A 6 -14.52 -19.60 -6.00
C SER A 6 -13.45 -18.77 -6.76
N VAL A 7 -12.81 -17.79 -6.12
CA VAL A 7 -11.57 -17.24 -6.71
C VAL A 7 -10.47 -18.22 -6.32
N LEU A 8 -9.81 -18.80 -7.32
CA LEU A 8 -8.71 -19.73 -7.08
C LEU A 8 -7.55 -18.94 -6.45
N GLU A 9 -7.09 -19.41 -5.30
CA GLU A 9 -5.84 -18.93 -4.69
C GLU A 9 -4.68 -19.68 -5.34
N ILE A 10 -3.82 -18.94 -6.04
CA ILE A 10 -2.64 -19.50 -6.70
C ILE A 10 -1.56 -19.64 -5.62
N THR A 11 -1.25 -20.87 -5.23
CA THR A 11 -0.23 -21.14 -4.20
C THR A 11 0.97 -21.89 -4.77
N ARG A 12 0.72 -22.72 -5.80
CA ARG A 12 1.73 -23.54 -6.48
C ARG A 12 1.75 -23.21 -7.96
N VAL A 13 2.85 -23.59 -8.62
CA VAL A 13 3.01 -23.38 -10.08
C VAL A 13 1.96 -24.16 -10.88
N GLU A 14 1.50 -25.31 -10.36
CA GLU A 14 0.47 -26.15 -10.97
C GLU A 14 -0.89 -25.43 -11.08
N ASP A 15 -1.18 -24.52 -10.15
CA ASP A 15 -2.44 -23.77 -10.10
C ASP A 15 -2.53 -22.71 -11.22
N LEU A 16 -1.42 -22.40 -11.90
CA LEU A 16 -1.40 -21.38 -12.96
C LEU A 16 -2.19 -21.80 -14.22
N LYS A 17 -2.26 -23.11 -14.50
CA LYS A 17 -3.03 -23.68 -15.61
C LYS A 17 -4.25 -24.45 -15.09
N ASP A 18 -4.86 -23.97 -14.02
CA ASP A 18 -6.04 -24.62 -13.43
C ASP A 18 -7.28 -24.44 -14.34
N PRO A 19 -7.99 -25.53 -14.69
CA PRO A 19 -9.26 -25.49 -15.43
C PRO A 19 -10.35 -24.58 -14.84
N LEU A 20 -10.28 -24.24 -13.54
CA LEU A 20 -11.16 -23.29 -12.85
C LEU A 20 -10.95 -21.84 -13.31
N MET A 21 -9.75 -21.48 -13.79
CA MET A 21 -9.46 -20.16 -14.38
C MET A 21 -9.76 -20.10 -15.89
N GLY A 22 -9.98 -21.25 -16.52
CA GLY A 22 -10.25 -21.40 -17.93
C GLY A 22 -9.44 -22.53 -18.54
N THR A 23 -9.80 -22.93 -19.76
CA THR A 23 -9.11 -23.98 -20.50
C THR A 23 -8.49 -23.41 -21.77
N THR A 24 -7.22 -23.74 -22.01
CA THR A 24 -6.57 -23.50 -23.32
C THR A 24 -6.71 -24.72 -24.23
N ASP A 25 -7.01 -25.88 -23.65
CA ASP A 25 -7.04 -27.15 -24.36
C ASP A 25 -8.39 -27.32 -25.05
N LYS A 26 -8.40 -27.71 -26.34
CA LYS A 26 -9.66 -27.87 -27.10
C LYS A 26 -10.54 -29.01 -26.60
N ILE A 27 -9.93 -29.98 -25.92
CA ILE A 27 -10.56 -31.22 -25.45
C ILE A 27 -11.15 -31.05 -24.05
N ARG A 28 -10.55 -30.18 -23.24
CA ARG A 28 -10.99 -29.95 -21.85
C ARG A 28 -11.91 -28.74 -21.80
N THR A 29 -12.98 -28.84 -21.02
CA THR A 29 -13.90 -27.73 -20.73
C THR A 29 -13.50 -27.04 -19.43
N CYS A 30 -13.91 -25.79 -19.26
CA CYS A 30 -13.65 -25.05 -18.02
C CYS A 30 -14.51 -25.62 -16.88
N THR A 31 -13.93 -25.94 -15.72
CA THR A 31 -14.68 -26.51 -14.58
C THR A 31 -15.66 -25.52 -13.95
N LYS A 32 -15.54 -24.21 -14.26
CA LYS A 32 -16.34 -23.16 -13.61
C LYS A 32 -17.52 -22.67 -14.45
N CYS A 33 -17.34 -22.47 -15.75
CA CYS A 33 -18.42 -22.07 -16.66
C CYS A 33 -18.82 -23.16 -17.66
N GLU A 34 -18.16 -24.32 -17.63
CA GLU A 34 -18.39 -25.48 -18.51
C GLU A 34 -18.20 -25.19 -20.01
N GLY A 35 -17.86 -23.95 -20.38
CA GLY A 35 -17.59 -23.52 -21.74
C GLY A 35 -16.29 -24.11 -22.31
N GLY A 36 -16.29 -24.30 -23.63
CA GLY A 36 -15.09 -24.67 -24.37
C GLY A 36 -14.09 -23.50 -24.49
N TRP A 37 -12.89 -23.79 -25.02
CA TRP A 37 -11.79 -22.82 -25.16
C TRP A 37 -12.13 -21.52 -25.93
N LYS A 38 -13.15 -21.53 -26.82
CA LYS A 38 -13.60 -20.33 -27.55
C LYS A 38 -14.67 -19.52 -26.81
N GLU A 39 -15.47 -20.19 -25.98
CA GLU A 39 -16.66 -19.62 -25.35
C GLU A 39 -16.37 -19.12 -23.93
N CYS A 40 -15.40 -19.76 -23.26
CA CYS A 40 -14.94 -19.36 -21.94
C CYS A 40 -14.14 -18.05 -22.02
N THR A 41 -14.64 -16.99 -21.38
CA THR A 41 -13.97 -15.68 -21.29
C THR A 41 -12.77 -15.66 -20.34
N GLY A 42 -12.54 -16.76 -19.61
CA GLY A 42 -11.57 -16.84 -18.53
C GLY A 42 -12.13 -16.31 -17.20
N HIS A 43 -11.55 -16.80 -16.11
CA HIS A 43 -11.94 -16.43 -14.75
C HIS A 43 -10.75 -15.90 -13.97
N PHE A 44 -11.00 -14.93 -13.09
CA PHE A 44 -9.95 -14.33 -12.28
C PHE A 44 -9.45 -15.30 -11.20
N GLY A 45 -8.12 -15.39 -11.08
CA GLY A 45 -7.43 -15.94 -9.93
C GLY A 45 -6.94 -14.83 -9.00
N HIS A 46 -6.52 -15.21 -7.80
CA HIS A 46 -5.93 -14.31 -6.81
C HIS A 46 -4.59 -14.89 -6.34
N LEU A 47 -3.59 -14.02 -6.24
CA LEU A 47 -2.28 -14.36 -5.71
C LEU A 47 -1.99 -13.46 -4.52
N GLU A 48 -1.87 -14.06 -3.34
CA GLU A 48 -1.43 -13.36 -2.14
C GLU A 48 0.10 -13.22 -2.16
N LEU A 49 0.57 -11.98 -2.27
CA LEU A 49 1.98 -11.68 -2.19
C LEU A 49 2.46 -11.77 -0.73
N ALA A 50 3.67 -12.29 -0.52
CA ALA A 50 4.28 -12.37 0.80
C ALA A 50 4.42 -11.00 1.49
N HIS A 51 4.55 -9.92 0.72
CA HIS A 51 4.66 -8.55 1.21
C HIS A 51 3.79 -7.60 0.37
N PRO A 52 3.18 -6.56 0.99
CA PRO A 52 2.42 -5.57 0.25
C PRO A 52 3.35 -4.79 -0.70
N MET A 53 2.92 -4.63 -1.95
CA MET A 53 3.66 -3.88 -2.97
C MET A 53 2.86 -2.68 -3.46
N TYR A 54 3.55 -1.57 -3.72
CA TYR A 54 2.93 -0.42 -4.35
C TYR A 54 2.77 -0.62 -5.85
N HIS A 55 1.62 -0.20 -6.38
CA HIS A 55 1.38 -0.21 -7.82
C HIS A 55 2.05 0.99 -8.50
N ILE A 56 2.91 0.73 -9.49
CA ILE A 56 3.74 1.73 -10.18
C ILE A 56 2.89 2.87 -10.77
N GLY A 57 1.72 2.54 -11.35
CA GLY A 57 0.81 3.53 -11.94
C GLY A 57 0.19 4.50 -10.93
N PHE A 58 0.13 4.13 -9.64
CA PHE A 58 -0.45 4.97 -8.59
C PHE A 58 0.61 5.63 -7.70
N MET A 59 1.90 5.41 -7.95
CA MET A 59 2.98 5.95 -7.12
C MET A 59 2.91 7.46 -6.94
N LYS A 60 2.64 8.21 -8.02
CA LYS A 60 2.51 9.67 -7.97
C LYS A 60 1.35 10.10 -7.05
N ASN A 61 0.21 9.42 -7.14
CA ASN A 61 -0.96 9.72 -6.33
C ASN A 61 -0.71 9.40 -4.85
N ILE A 62 -0.04 8.27 -4.58
CA ILE A 62 0.35 7.88 -3.22
C ILE A 62 1.27 8.94 -2.60
N LEU A 63 2.29 9.41 -3.33
CA LEU A 63 3.16 10.49 -2.85
C LEU A 63 2.39 11.77 -2.55
N HIS A 64 1.43 12.15 -3.40
CA HIS A 64 0.58 13.32 -3.14
C HIS A 64 -0.29 13.15 -1.89
N VAL A 65 -0.87 11.97 -1.66
CA VAL A 65 -1.65 11.69 -0.45
C VAL A 65 -0.77 11.74 0.80
N LEU A 66 0.43 11.14 0.74
CA LEU A 66 1.41 11.18 1.84
C LEU A 66 1.91 12.60 2.15
N GLN A 67 1.82 13.54 1.20
CA GLN A 67 2.13 14.96 1.43
C GLN A 67 0.98 15.73 2.10
N CYS A 68 -0.24 15.20 2.08
CA CYS A 68 -1.43 15.81 2.68
C CYS A 68 -1.71 15.33 4.11
N VAL A 69 -1.20 14.15 4.46
CA VAL A 69 -1.51 13.46 5.72
C VAL A 69 -0.30 13.45 6.64
N CYS A 70 -0.52 13.67 7.93
CA CYS A 70 0.53 13.52 8.93
C CYS A 70 0.93 12.05 9.08
N TYR A 71 2.22 11.77 8.99
CA TYR A 71 2.73 10.40 9.06
C TYR A 71 2.62 9.74 10.44
N ARG A 72 2.35 10.52 11.50
CA ARG A 72 2.24 10.04 12.88
C ARG A 72 0.79 9.84 13.31
N CYS A 73 -0.04 10.89 13.23
CA CYS A 73 -1.43 10.85 13.69
C CYS A 73 -2.46 10.57 12.59
N SER A 74 -2.03 10.46 11.32
CA SER A 74 -2.89 10.22 10.16
C SER A 74 -3.98 11.29 9.92
N LYS A 75 -3.91 12.45 10.60
CA LYS A 75 -4.76 13.61 10.34
C LYS A 75 -4.33 14.31 9.04
N ILE A 76 -5.29 14.88 8.32
CA ILE A 76 -4.99 15.81 7.21
C ILE A 76 -4.34 17.06 7.79
N LEU A 77 -3.28 17.54 7.14
CA LEU A 77 -2.49 18.66 7.63
C LEU A 77 -3.25 19.99 7.53
N ALA A 78 -4.08 20.16 6.51
CA ALA A 78 -4.91 21.35 6.32
C ALA A 78 -6.30 21.16 6.96
N ASP A 79 -6.87 22.25 7.44
CA ASP A 79 -8.15 22.31 8.16
C ASP A 79 -8.97 23.50 7.64
N GLU A 80 -10.25 23.59 8.01
CA GLU A 80 -11.19 24.64 7.54
C GLU A 80 -10.80 26.06 7.99
N ARG A 81 -9.81 26.19 8.88
CA ARG A 81 -9.20 27.45 9.30
C ARG A 81 -8.49 28.18 8.15
N ASP A 82 -7.91 27.41 7.23
CA ASP A 82 -7.25 27.97 6.05
C ASP A 82 -8.31 28.31 4.99
N ASP A 83 -8.42 29.60 4.66
CA ASP A 83 -9.36 30.09 3.64
C ASP A 83 -9.16 29.38 2.29
N MET A 84 -7.92 29.02 1.95
CA MET A 84 -7.58 28.32 0.73
C MET A 84 -8.05 26.86 0.76
N PHE A 85 -8.04 26.24 1.93
CA PHE A 85 -8.59 24.90 2.13
C PHE A 85 -10.12 24.92 2.07
N ARG A 86 -10.75 25.90 2.73
CA ARG A 86 -12.21 26.09 2.69
C ARG A 86 -12.72 26.32 1.28
N GLU A 87 -12.01 27.12 0.49
CA GLU A 87 -12.32 27.33 -0.93
C GLU A 87 -12.11 26.05 -1.75
N ALA A 88 -11.07 25.28 -1.45
CA ALA A 88 -10.85 23.99 -2.11
C ALA A 88 -12.03 23.03 -1.92
N LEU A 89 -12.64 23.00 -0.72
CA LEU A 89 -13.79 22.14 -0.42
C LEU A 89 -15.04 22.49 -1.23
N ARG A 90 -15.19 23.74 -1.69
CA ARG A 90 -16.32 24.18 -2.54
C ARG A 90 -16.21 23.68 -3.98
N ILE A 91 -15.03 23.26 -4.42
CA ILE A 91 -14.81 22.76 -5.78
C ILE A 91 -15.51 21.41 -5.95
N LYS A 92 -16.47 21.34 -6.90
CA LYS A 92 -17.23 20.11 -7.21
C LYS A 92 -16.37 19.03 -7.89
N ASP A 93 -15.45 19.44 -8.77
CA ASP A 93 -14.59 18.50 -9.48
C ASP A 93 -13.55 17.88 -8.53
N PRO A 94 -13.55 16.55 -8.32
CA PRO A 94 -12.71 15.91 -7.30
C PRO A 94 -11.22 16.01 -7.61
N LYS A 95 -10.84 16.02 -8.89
CA LYS A 95 -9.43 16.12 -9.31
C LYS A 95 -8.88 17.50 -9.00
N ARG A 96 -9.57 18.56 -9.43
CA ARG A 96 -9.19 19.95 -9.14
C ARG A 96 -9.22 20.26 -7.65
N ARG A 97 -10.20 19.70 -6.92
CA ARG A 97 -10.28 19.80 -5.46
C ARG A 97 -9.04 19.21 -4.79
N PHE A 98 -8.64 17.99 -5.18
CA PHE A 98 -7.46 17.35 -4.63
C PHE A 98 -6.17 18.12 -4.94
N GLU A 99 -6.01 18.61 -6.18
CA GLU A 99 -4.85 19.44 -6.55
C GLU A 99 -4.76 20.73 -5.74
N ARG A 100 -5.91 21.35 -5.41
CA ARG A 100 -5.95 22.55 -4.57
C ARG A 100 -5.59 22.24 -3.12
N ILE A 101 -6.18 21.19 -2.54
CA ILE A 101 -5.84 20.71 -1.19
C ILE A 101 -4.35 20.38 -1.10
N LEU A 102 -3.79 19.70 -2.10
CA LEU A 102 -2.38 19.35 -2.16
C LEU A 102 -1.47 20.59 -2.10
N LYS A 103 -1.84 21.68 -2.80
CA LYS A 103 -1.08 22.94 -2.75
C LYS A 103 -1.08 23.53 -1.34
N VAL A 104 -2.22 23.52 -0.64
CA VAL A 104 -2.32 24.01 0.74
C VAL A 104 -1.47 23.15 1.68
N CYS A 105 -1.65 21.83 1.63
CA CYS A 105 -0.91 20.91 2.48
C CYS A 105 0.61 20.95 2.24
N LYS A 106 1.07 21.26 1.02
CA LYS A 106 2.49 21.43 0.70
C LYS A 106 3.13 22.61 1.43
N GLY A 107 2.40 23.68 1.66
CA GLY A 107 2.89 24.86 2.38
C GLY A 107 3.02 24.68 3.90
N LYS A 108 2.37 23.66 4.48
CA LYS A 108 2.47 23.36 5.91
C LYS A 108 3.72 22.52 6.23
N GLU A 109 4.50 22.98 7.19
CA GLU A 109 5.72 22.30 7.66
C GLU A 109 5.52 21.45 8.91
N ARG A 110 4.45 21.67 9.67
CA ARG A 110 4.15 20.94 10.90
C ARG A 110 2.67 20.54 10.95
N CYS A 111 2.40 19.46 11.66
CA CYS A 111 1.03 19.09 12.02
C CYS A 111 0.55 20.00 13.14
N ASP A 112 -0.71 20.44 13.05
CA ASP A 112 -1.38 21.20 14.11
C ASP A 112 -1.33 20.42 15.46
N ASP A 113 -1.37 21.15 16.58
CA ASP A 113 -1.34 20.63 17.95
C ASP A 113 -2.30 21.36 18.91
N ASP A 114 -3.24 22.13 18.38
CA ASP A 114 -4.21 22.88 19.18
C ASP A 114 -5.24 21.96 19.87
N GLU A 115 -5.68 22.33 21.07
CA GLU A 115 -6.65 21.55 21.85
C GLU A 115 -7.99 21.35 21.13
N GLN A 116 -8.43 22.35 20.36
CA GLN A 116 -9.73 22.32 19.67
C GLN A 116 -9.74 21.42 18.42
N HIS A 117 -8.62 21.34 17.71
CA HIS A 117 -8.54 20.65 16.42
C HIS A 117 -7.76 19.33 16.53
N GLY A 118 -7.03 19.15 17.62
CA GLY A 118 -6.14 18.03 17.86
C GLY A 118 -5.00 17.96 16.86
N GLY A 119 -4.15 16.96 17.07
CA GLY A 119 -2.99 16.66 16.24
C GLY A 119 -1.82 16.25 17.12
N CYS A 120 -0.61 16.34 16.59
CA CYS A 120 0.57 15.79 17.27
C CYS A 120 1.82 16.66 17.21
N GLY A 121 1.72 17.89 16.67
CA GLY A 121 2.85 18.85 16.63
C GLY A 121 4.06 18.41 15.81
N THR A 122 3.98 17.24 15.17
CA THR A 122 5.12 16.59 14.53
C THR A 122 5.46 17.30 13.22
N ALA A 123 6.74 17.55 12.99
CA ALA A 123 7.23 18.16 11.76
C ALA A 123 6.98 17.24 10.55
N LYS A 124 6.52 17.80 9.45
CA LYS A 124 6.33 17.10 8.18
C LYS A 124 7.69 16.82 7.53
N PRO A 125 7.87 15.69 6.83
CA PRO A 125 9.06 15.50 6.01
C PRO A 125 9.12 16.52 4.87
N THR A 126 10.30 17.12 4.68
CA THR A 126 10.58 18.10 3.62
C THR A 126 10.45 17.47 2.23
N LYS A 127 10.91 16.21 2.08
CA LYS A 127 10.85 15.50 0.79
C LYS A 127 10.44 14.05 0.99
N ILE A 128 9.44 13.63 0.24
CA ILE A 128 9.03 12.23 0.11
C ILE A 128 9.34 11.80 -1.33
N PHE A 129 10.14 10.75 -1.49
CA PHE A 129 10.66 10.32 -2.79
C PHE A 129 10.69 8.81 -2.93
N VAL A 130 10.76 8.33 -4.17
CA VAL A 130 10.82 6.91 -4.49
C VAL A 130 12.27 6.54 -4.80
N VAL A 131 12.73 5.44 -4.19
CA VAL A 131 14.05 4.83 -4.38
C VAL A 131 13.85 3.49 -5.09
N ASN A 132 14.72 3.18 -6.05
CA ASN A 132 14.70 1.92 -6.81
C ASN A 132 13.31 1.57 -7.37
N LYS A 133 12.55 2.58 -7.81
CA LYS A 133 11.19 2.50 -8.38
C LYS A 133 10.07 1.98 -7.45
N PHE A 134 10.38 1.32 -6.34
CA PHE A 134 9.37 0.63 -5.50
C PHE A 134 9.32 1.11 -4.05
N ASN A 135 10.38 1.73 -3.52
CA ASN A 135 10.47 2.05 -2.10
C ASN A 135 10.23 3.53 -1.84
N ILE A 136 9.28 3.88 -0.97
CA ILE A 136 9.04 5.27 -0.57
C ILE A 136 9.89 5.62 0.65
N ARG A 137 10.71 6.67 0.54
CA ARG A 137 11.54 7.22 1.62
C ARG A 137 11.16 8.67 1.91
N ARG A 138 11.47 9.13 3.12
CA ARG A 138 11.16 10.48 3.63
C ARG A 138 12.44 11.10 4.19
N LYS A 139 12.66 12.38 3.90
CA LYS A 139 13.75 13.20 4.45
C LYS A 139 13.15 14.34 5.29
N PHE A 140 13.80 14.63 6.41
CA PHE A 140 13.45 15.72 7.32
C PHE A 140 14.59 16.73 7.36
N GLY A 141 14.30 18.00 7.12
CA GLY A 141 15.30 19.08 7.14
C GLY A 141 16.31 19.04 5.98
N ASN A 142 17.19 20.05 5.95
CA ASN A 142 18.37 20.11 5.08
C ASN A 142 19.51 19.34 5.76
N GLN A 143 19.42 18.02 5.83
CA GLN A 143 20.63 17.22 5.89
C GLN A 143 20.98 16.89 4.45
N ASP A 144 22.05 17.55 3.98
CA ASP A 144 22.72 17.24 2.73
C ASP A 144 22.95 15.74 2.64
N ASP A 145 22.84 15.21 1.43
CA ASP A 145 22.89 13.80 1.08
C ASP A 145 24.11 13.06 1.66
N VAL A 146 24.05 12.62 2.92
CA VAL A 146 24.83 11.47 3.36
C VAL A 146 24.06 10.23 2.95
N GLU A 147 24.32 9.88 1.70
CA GLU A 147 24.17 8.57 1.09
C GLU A 147 22.86 7.82 1.36
N ALA A 148 22.07 7.76 0.29
CA ALA A 148 21.22 6.61 0.00
C ALA A 148 22.07 5.36 -0.29
N THR A 149 23.00 5.00 0.58
CA THR A 149 23.75 3.75 0.61
C THR A 149 24.21 3.51 2.04
N GLU A 150 23.34 2.99 2.91
CA GLU A 150 23.81 1.97 3.85
C GLU A 150 22.67 1.12 4.40
N PHE A 151 22.98 -0.17 4.41
CA PHE A 151 22.12 -1.27 4.77
C PHE A 151 21.86 -1.27 6.27
N ALA A 152 20.60 -1.27 6.69
CA ALA A 152 20.23 -2.05 7.87
C ALA A 152 20.15 -3.53 7.45
N ARG A 153 21.33 -4.10 7.20
CA ARG A 153 21.60 -5.52 7.46
C ARG A 153 21.70 -5.59 8.98
N ASP A 154 20.69 -6.12 9.65
CA ASP A 154 20.99 -6.85 10.88
C ASP A 154 21.74 -8.11 10.47
N LYS A 155 23.08 -8.05 10.57
CA LYS A 155 23.92 -9.24 10.65
C LYS A 155 24.06 -9.59 12.13
N SER A 156 23.18 -10.46 12.63
CA SER A 156 23.63 -11.44 13.62
C SER A 156 24.10 -12.67 12.84
N SER A 157 25.43 -12.83 12.82
CA SER A 157 26.19 -13.99 12.40
C SER A 157 25.49 -15.35 12.55
N VAL A 158 25.40 -16.13 11.46
CA VAL A 158 25.83 -17.54 11.44
C VAL A 158 26.31 -17.90 10.04
N SER A 159 27.48 -18.53 9.99
CA SER A 159 28.23 -19.03 8.85
C SER A 159 27.51 -20.11 8.04
N ALA A 160 27.85 -20.22 6.76
CA ALA A 160 27.46 -21.30 5.87
C ALA A 160 28.10 -22.63 6.28
N SER A 161 27.28 -23.68 6.34
CA SER A 161 27.71 -25.07 6.16
C SER A 161 26.55 -25.89 5.58
N ASP A 162 26.78 -26.43 4.39
CA ASP A 162 26.29 -27.68 3.78
C ASP A 162 24.97 -28.32 4.21
N GLY A 163 24.12 -28.58 3.21
CA GLY A 163 23.46 -29.88 3.05
C GLY A 163 22.15 -30.16 3.81
N SER A 164 21.16 -30.62 3.02
CA SER A 164 19.97 -31.42 3.39
C SER A 164 18.65 -30.71 3.74
N ASN A 165 17.57 -31.33 3.23
CA ASN A 165 16.16 -30.99 3.33
C ASN A 165 15.68 -30.64 4.75
N GLY A 166 14.67 -29.76 4.83
CA GLY A 166 13.82 -29.65 6.00
C GLY A 166 12.93 -28.41 5.96
N TYR A 167 11.69 -28.56 5.48
CA TYR A 167 10.63 -27.61 5.78
C TYR A 167 10.31 -27.77 7.28
N SER A 168 10.68 -26.79 8.09
CA SER A 168 10.16 -26.64 9.44
C SER A 168 9.86 -25.17 9.71
N ASP A 169 8.58 -24.92 9.99
CA ASP A 169 8.04 -23.73 10.60
C ASP A 169 8.98 -23.13 11.65
N HIS A 170 9.20 -21.82 11.62
CA HIS A 170 9.18 -21.00 12.83
C HIS A 170 9.04 -19.51 12.47
N LEU A 171 8.05 -18.91 13.12
CA LEU A 171 7.66 -17.50 13.10
C LEU A 171 8.85 -16.55 13.17
N LEU A 172 8.75 -15.42 12.44
CA LEU A 172 9.05 -14.10 13.01
C LEU A 172 8.13 -13.08 12.34
N SER A 173 7.13 -12.65 13.10
CA SER A 173 6.14 -11.66 12.71
C SER A 173 6.81 -10.32 12.42
N ALA A 174 6.98 -9.97 11.15
CA ALA A 174 7.18 -8.57 10.75
C ALA A 174 5.82 -7.85 10.86
N LYS A 175 5.48 -7.45 12.10
CA LYS A 175 4.38 -6.52 12.36
C LYS A 175 4.71 -5.19 11.68
N PHE A 176 4.14 -4.95 10.51
CA PHE A 176 3.97 -3.60 9.99
C PHE A 176 3.27 -2.77 11.08
N PRO A 177 3.82 -1.62 11.52
CA PRO A 177 3.18 -0.77 12.52
C PRO A 177 2.07 0.09 11.88
N PHE A 178 1.22 -0.52 11.06
CA PHE A 178 -0.06 0.04 10.63
C PHE A 178 -1.17 -0.73 11.34
N ALA A 179 -1.24 -0.53 12.66
CA ALA A 179 -2.45 -0.86 13.40
C ALA A 179 -3.54 0.15 13.00
N PHE A 180 -4.30 -0.17 11.95
CA PHE A 180 -5.64 0.38 11.81
C PHE A 180 -6.43 -0.12 13.02
N LYS A 181 -6.52 0.70 14.07
CA LYS A 181 -7.45 0.45 15.19
C LYS A 181 -8.84 0.37 14.56
N LYS A 182 -9.46 -0.82 14.61
CA LYS A 182 -10.90 -0.96 14.35
C LYS A 182 -11.62 -0.01 15.31
N ALA A 183 -12.24 1.04 14.79
CA ALA A 183 -13.26 1.76 15.52
C ALA A 183 -14.41 0.77 15.73
N SER A 184 -14.62 0.36 16.99
CA SER A 184 -15.80 -0.38 17.39
C SER A 184 -16.98 0.57 17.25
N ALA A 185 -17.87 0.28 16.30
CA ALA A 185 -19.20 0.86 16.29
C ALA A 185 -19.94 0.29 17.50
N ALA A 186 -20.17 1.13 18.50
CA ALA A 186 -21.16 0.91 19.53
C ALA A 186 -22.37 1.78 19.16
N LEU A 187 -23.42 1.11 18.68
CA LEU A 187 -24.84 1.45 18.79
C LEU A 187 -25.63 0.18 18.48
#